data_AF-A0A2V5PV92-F1
#
_entry.id   AF-A0A2V5PV92-F1
#
_cell.length_a   1.000
_cell.length_b   1.000
_cell.length_c   1.000
_cell.angle_alpha   90.00
_cell.angle_beta   90.00
_cell.angle_gamma   90.00
#
_symmetry.space_group_name_H-M   'P 1'
#
loop_
_entity.id
_entity.type
_entity.pdbx_description
1 polymer ?
#
loop_
_entity_poly.entity_id
_entity_poly.type
_entity_poly.pdbx_seq_one_letter_code
_entity_poly.pdbx_strand_id
1 'polypeptide(L)'
;RLKKHVAKDLPERIEQRRDCPLGDEQRKLYLAELRRSREQVMRTVLEKGLNQSKIHVLAALTRLRQICCHPKLVGSDALSGKTETLFELLDSLIAEGQKVLLFSQFVQMLQLLEAECLQRGIPTHLLTGRTKDRQQVVQSFGINPDPGVFLLSLRAAGTGLNLTSASYVVLYDPWWNPAVEAQAIDRSHRIGQTQTVNAYRLISPGTVEEKIWELQQRKAQTIADVLGEEGFARSLSKADLDYLFAED
;
A
#
# COMPACT_ATOMS: atom_id res chain seq x y z
N ARG A 1 11.64 -0.97 27.83
CA ARG A 1 11.93 -2.44 27.81
C ARG A 1 12.21 -2.83 26.36
N LEU A 2 13.44 -3.29 26.05
CA LEU A 2 13.91 -3.50 24.68
C LEU A 2 13.16 -4.64 23.98
N LYS A 3 12.72 -4.40 22.73
CA LYS A 3 12.07 -5.35 21.80
C LYS A 3 12.87 -6.64 21.50
N LYS A 4 14.07 -6.81 22.07
CA LYS A 4 14.98 -7.93 21.76
C LYS A 4 14.67 -9.23 22.51
N HIS A 5 13.83 -9.23 23.54
CA HIS A 5 13.44 -10.44 24.28
C HIS A 5 12.11 -11.08 23.84
N VAL A 6 11.35 -10.45 22.93
CA VAL A 6 10.05 -10.96 22.44
C VAL A 6 10.22 -11.91 21.24
N ALA A 7 11.37 -11.88 20.57
CA ALA A 7 11.59 -12.58 19.31
C ALA A 7 11.71 -14.12 19.41
N LYS A 8 11.74 -14.71 20.62
CA LYS A 8 11.93 -16.16 20.77
C LYS A 8 10.65 -17.00 20.56
N ASP A 9 9.47 -16.39 20.62
CA ASP A 9 8.18 -17.11 20.56
C ASP A 9 7.33 -16.73 19.34
N LEU A 10 7.87 -15.94 18.41
CA LEU A 10 7.15 -15.55 17.19
C LEU A 10 7.66 -16.36 15.99
N PRO A 11 6.76 -16.80 15.10
CA PRO A 11 7.16 -17.51 13.89
C PRO A 11 7.98 -16.60 12.95
N GLU A 12 8.57 -17.19 11.91
CA GLU A 12 9.32 -16.45 10.92
C GLU A 12 8.46 -15.38 10.22
N ARG A 13 9.09 -14.30 9.76
CA ARG A 13 8.46 -13.25 8.97
C ARG A 13 9.24 -13.07 7.67
N ILE A 14 8.55 -13.23 6.54
CA ILE A 14 9.10 -13.10 5.20
C ILE A 14 8.44 -11.87 4.55
N GLU A 15 9.24 -10.93 4.07
CA GLU A 15 8.76 -9.74 3.35
C GLU A 15 9.27 -9.77 1.90
N GLN A 16 8.37 -9.66 0.93
CA GLN A 16 8.69 -9.77 -0.50
C GLN A 16 8.09 -8.62 -1.30
N ARG A 17 8.89 -8.08 -2.23
CA ARG A 17 8.40 -7.22 -3.30
C ARG A 17 7.75 -8.10 -4.38
N ARG A 18 6.57 -7.69 -4.85
CA ARG A 18 5.87 -8.31 -5.98
C ARG A 18 5.62 -7.26 -7.04
N ASP A 19 6.24 -7.46 -8.20
CA ASP A 19 6.14 -6.54 -9.32
C ASP A 19 4.81 -6.68 -10.05
N CYS A 20 4.21 -5.53 -10.34
CA CYS A 20 2.89 -5.38 -10.95
C CYS A 20 3.01 -4.51 -12.21
N PRO A 21 3.35 -5.08 -13.38
CA PRO A 21 3.53 -4.31 -14.60
C PRO A 21 2.25 -3.56 -14.98
N LEU A 22 2.38 -2.29 -15.41
CA LEU A 22 1.25 -1.57 -16.00
C LEU A 22 0.98 -2.11 -17.41
N GLY A 23 -0.30 -2.41 -17.70
CA GLY A 23 -0.75 -2.68 -19.07
C GLY A 23 -0.68 -1.43 -19.97
N ASP A 24 -0.78 -1.61 -21.28
CA ASP A 24 -0.49 -0.55 -22.26
C ASP A 24 -1.32 0.72 -22.06
N GLU A 25 -2.63 0.61 -21.90
CA GLU A 25 -3.52 1.77 -21.71
C GLU A 25 -3.29 2.45 -20.36
N GLN A 26 -3.03 1.68 -19.31
CA GLN A 26 -2.67 2.20 -17.99
C GLN A 26 -1.32 2.94 -18.05
N ARG A 27 -0.35 2.41 -18.80
CA ARG A 27 0.97 3.02 -19.00
C ARG A 27 0.87 4.33 -19.79
N LYS A 28 0.07 4.38 -20.87
CA LYS A 28 -0.19 5.62 -21.62
C LYS A 28 -0.80 6.69 -20.72
N LEU A 29 -1.82 6.32 -19.93
CA LEU A 29 -2.45 7.21 -18.95
C LEU A 29 -1.43 7.72 -17.92
N TYR A 30 -0.60 6.83 -17.38
CA TYR A 30 0.43 7.15 -16.42
C TYR A 30 1.45 8.14 -16.95
N LEU A 31 2.01 7.90 -18.15
CA LEU A 31 3.03 8.77 -18.75
C LEU A 31 2.46 10.15 -19.10
N ALA A 32 1.22 10.22 -19.59
CA ALA A 32 0.55 11.50 -19.84
C ALA A 32 0.40 12.31 -18.55
N GLU A 33 -0.04 11.67 -17.47
CA GLU A 33 -0.16 12.32 -16.16
C GLU A 33 1.20 12.70 -15.56
N LEU A 34 2.23 11.88 -15.76
CA LEU A 34 3.61 12.14 -15.28
C LEU A 34 4.17 13.41 -15.92
N ARG A 35 4.06 13.54 -17.24
CA ARG A 35 4.53 14.72 -17.98
C ARG A 35 3.82 15.99 -17.50
N ARG A 36 2.49 15.92 -17.37
CA ARG A 36 1.66 17.02 -16.86
C ARG A 36 2.04 17.41 -15.43
N SER A 37 2.16 16.42 -14.55
CA SER A 37 2.53 16.59 -13.16
C SER A 37 3.91 17.21 -13.02
N ARG A 38 4.89 16.75 -13.81
CA ARG A 38 6.25 17.29 -13.83
C ARG A 38 6.25 18.77 -14.20
N GLU A 39 5.59 19.14 -15.29
CA GLU A 39 5.53 20.54 -15.74
C GLU A 39 4.95 21.45 -14.65
N GLN A 40 3.80 21.05 -14.08
CA GLN A 40 3.12 21.81 -13.04
C GLN A 40 3.97 21.95 -11.76
N VAL A 41 4.57 20.85 -11.30
CA VAL A 41 5.41 20.84 -10.10
C VAL A 41 6.64 21.72 -10.31
N MET A 42 7.36 21.54 -11.41
CA MET A 42 8.60 22.29 -11.66
C MET A 42 8.33 23.79 -11.82
N ARG A 43 7.26 24.16 -12.52
CA ARG A 43 6.82 25.56 -12.62
C ARG A 43 6.53 26.15 -11.24
N THR A 44 5.77 25.45 -10.40
CA THR A 44 5.42 25.93 -9.05
C THR A 44 6.67 26.08 -8.18
N VAL A 45 7.61 25.13 -8.27
CA VAL A 45 8.88 25.18 -7.53
C VAL A 45 9.73 26.37 -7.96
N LEU A 46 9.76 26.70 -9.26
CA LEU A 46 10.46 27.88 -9.76
C LEU A 46 9.81 29.20 -9.29
N GLU A 47 8.48 29.27 -9.28
CA GLU A 47 7.74 30.49 -8.90
C GLU A 47 7.72 30.74 -7.38
N LYS A 48 7.56 29.70 -6.57
CA LYS A 48 7.26 29.82 -5.12
C LYS A 48 8.30 29.18 -4.20
N GLY A 49 9.29 28.50 -4.78
CA GLY A 49 10.24 27.69 -4.04
C GLY A 49 9.66 26.35 -3.58
N LEU A 50 10.56 25.44 -3.21
CA LEU A 50 10.23 24.05 -2.86
C LEU A 50 9.30 23.94 -1.65
N ASN A 51 9.55 24.71 -0.60
CA ASN A 51 8.78 24.66 0.64
C ASN A 51 7.31 25.01 0.46
N GLN A 52 7.00 25.97 -0.41
CA GLN A 52 5.62 26.38 -0.70
C GLN A 52 4.94 25.47 -1.75
N SER A 53 5.70 24.65 -2.45
CA SER A 53 5.21 23.76 -3.51
C SER A 53 4.80 22.36 -3.01
N LYS A 54 5.02 22.05 -1.72
CA LYS A 54 4.81 20.70 -1.15
C LYS A 54 3.42 20.12 -1.38
N ILE A 55 2.38 20.95 -1.25
CA ILE A 55 0.99 20.51 -1.49
C ILE A 55 0.81 20.07 -2.95
N HIS A 56 1.39 20.80 -3.90
CA HIS A 56 1.32 20.47 -5.33
C HIS A 56 2.09 19.18 -5.64
N VAL A 57 3.28 19.01 -5.03
CA VAL A 57 4.05 17.76 -5.12
C VAL A 57 3.25 16.58 -4.59
N LEU A 58 2.68 16.67 -3.39
CA LEU A 58 1.90 15.60 -2.80
C LEU A 58 0.65 15.27 -3.64
N ALA A 59 -0.04 16.28 -4.17
CA ALA A 59 -1.19 16.08 -5.05
C ALA A 59 -0.80 15.34 -6.33
N ALA A 60 0.29 15.74 -6.98
CA ALA A 60 0.82 15.11 -8.18
C ALA A 60 1.22 13.64 -7.93
N LEU A 61 1.99 13.38 -6.86
CA LEU A 61 2.39 12.02 -6.52
C LEU A 61 1.18 11.15 -6.13
N THR A 62 0.19 11.73 -5.43
CA THR A 62 -1.05 11.02 -5.08
C THR A 62 -1.78 10.58 -6.34
N ARG A 63 -1.93 11.47 -7.32
CA ARG A 63 -2.62 11.17 -8.59
C ARG A 63 -1.90 10.10 -9.41
N LEU A 64 -0.57 10.17 -9.49
CA LEU A 64 0.25 9.13 -10.12
C LEU A 64 0.08 7.77 -9.42
N ARG A 65 0.10 7.73 -8.08
CA ARG A 65 -0.11 6.50 -7.30
C ARG A 65 -1.53 5.95 -7.46
N GLN A 66 -2.55 6.79 -7.59
CA GLN A 66 -3.91 6.37 -7.91
C GLN A 66 -3.96 5.65 -9.27
N ILE A 67 -3.26 6.16 -10.29
CA ILE A 67 -3.16 5.49 -11.60
C ILE A 67 -2.48 4.13 -11.48
N CYS A 68 -1.38 4.02 -10.72
CA CYS A 68 -0.70 2.75 -10.47
C CYS A 68 -1.61 1.73 -9.75
N CYS A 69 -2.42 2.19 -8.79
CA CYS A 69 -3.39 1.36 -8.10
C CYS A 69 -4.49 0.88 -9.05
N HIS A 70 -5.29 1.79 -9.58
CA HIS A 70 -6.33 1.46 -10.55
C HIS A 70 -6.77 2.72 -11.31
N PRO A 71 -6.83 2.69 -12.66
CA PRO A 71 -7.28 3.82 -13.47
C PRO A 71 -8.67 4.39 -13.11
N LYS A 72 -9.59 3.57 -12.56
CA LYS A 72 -10.90 4.02 -12.09
C LYS A 72 -10.82 5.06 -10.97
N LEU A 73 -9.74 5.06 -10.18
CA LEU A 73 -9.51 6.08 -9.15
C LEU A 73 -9.29 7.48 -9.72
N VAL A 74 -8.97 7.58 -11.01
CA VAL A 74 -8.83 8.85 -11.74
C VAL A 74 -9.84 9.00 -12.88
N GLY A 75 -10.89 8.16 -12.89
CA GLY A 75 -11.98 8.23 -13.85
C GLY A 75 -11.70 7.62 -15.23
N SER A 76 -10.75 6.68 -15.32
CA SER A 76 -10.48 5.92 -16.54
C SER A 76 -10.90 4.46 -16.39
N ASP A 77 -11.45 3.87 -17.46
CA ASP A 77 -11.86 2.46 -17.51
C ASP A 77 -10.75 1.50 -17.92
N ALA A 78 -9.51 1.99 -18.08
CA ALA A 78 -8.37 1.11 -18.33
C ALA A 78 -8.18 0.08 -17.21
N LEU A 79 -7.74 -1.12 -17.59
CA LEU A 79 -7.46 -2.21 -16.67
C LEU A 79 -6.25 -1.88 -15.76
N SER A 80 -6.20 -2.54 -14.60
CA SER A 80 -5.13 -2.37 -13.62
C SER A 80 -4.28 -3.64 -13.57
N GLY A 81 -3.03 -3.55 -14.04
CA GLY A 81 -2.10 -4.69 -13.96
C GLY A 81 -1.76 -5.10 -12.52
N LYS A 82 -1.87 -4.15 -11.57
CA LYS A 82 -1.74 -4.43 -10.14
C LYS A 82 -2.95 -5.20 -9.58
N THR A 83 -4.16 -4.89 -10.04
CA THR A 83 -5.36 -5.66 -9.68
C THR A 83 -5.27 -7.07 -10.24
N GLU A 84 -4.84 -7.23 -11.49
CA GLU A 84 -4.61 -8.55 -12.09
C GLU A 84 -3.59 -9.38 -11.28
N THR A 85 -2.41 -8.79 -11.01
CA THR A 85 -1.35 -9.46 -10.22
C THR A 85 -1.81 -9.81 -8.81
N LEU A 86 -2.61 -8.94 -8.17
CA LEU A 86 -3.19 -9.20 -6.86
C LEU A 86 -4.08 -10.45 -6.92
N PHE A 87 -4.98 -10.53 -7.89
CA PHE A 87 -5.93 -11.63 -7.94
C PHE A 87 -5.30 -12.96 -8.33
N GLU A 88 -4.25 -12.97 -9.16
CA GLU A 88 -3.44 -14.18 -9.37
C GLU A 88 -2.86 -14.74 -8.05
N LEU A 89 -2.39 -13.83 -7.18
CA LEU A 89 -1.89 -14.18 -5.85
C LEU A 89 -3.03 -14.66 -4.94
N LEU A 90 -4.14 -13.91 -4.88
CA LEU A 90 -5.27 -14.23 -4.02
C LEU A 90 -5.92 -15.56 -4.42
N ASP A 91 -6.11 -15.82 -5.71
CA ASP A 91 -6.76 -17.05 -6.18
C ASP A 91 -5.98 -18.29 -5.70
N SER A 92 -4.65 -18.23 -5.75
CA SER A 92 -3.77 -19.29 -5.22
C SER A 92 -3.92 -19.46 -3.70
N LEU A 93 -3.84 -18.35 -2.95
CA LEU A 93 -3.93 -18.37 -1.48
C LEU A 93 -5.31 -18.85 -0.98
N ILE A 94 -6.38 -18.42 -1.64
CA ILE A 94 -7.75 -18.82 -1.29
C ILE A 94 -7.97 -20.31 -1.60
N ALA A 95 -7.45 -20.80 -2.73
CA ALA A 95 -7.49 -22.24 -3.06
C ALA A 95 -6.74 -23.11 -2.03
N GLU A 96 -5.67 -22.58 -1.43
CA GLU A 96 -4.93 -23.21 -0.33
C GLU A 96 -5.59 -23.04 1.05
N GLY A 97 -6.80 -22.46 1.12
CA GLY A 97 -7.54 -22.28 2.36
C GLY A 97 -7.01 -21.14 3.25
N GLN A 98 -6.27 -20.19 2.69
CA GLN A 98 -5.63 -19.13 3.45
C GLN A 98 -6.55 -17.92 3.69
N LYS A 99 -6.25 -17.21 4.78
CA LYS A 99 -6.80 -15.89 5.08
C LYS A 99 -5.78 -14.80 4.83
N VAL A 100 -6.20 -13.71 4.18
CA VAL A 100 -5.31 -12.63 3.74
C VAL A 100 -5.74 -11.29 4.33
N LEU A 101 -4.80 -10.55 4.90
CA LEU A 101 -4.98 -9.14 5.25
C LEU A 101 -4.53 -8.28 4.07
N LEU A 102 -5.43 -7.54 3.45
CA LEU A 102 -5.11 -6.67 2.31
C LEU A 102 -5.26 -5.22 2.71
N PHE A 103 -4.16 -4.49 2.64
CA PHE A 103 -4.09 -3.09 3.03
C PHE A 103 -3.98 -2.15 1.83
N SER A 104 -4.72 -1.04 1.89
CA SER A 104 -4.58 0.09 0.97
C SER A 104 -4.75 1.41 1.72
N GLN A 105 -4.07 2.47 1.27
CA GLN A 105 -4.31 3.82 1.75
C GLN A 105 -5.59 4.44 1.16
N PHE A 106 -6.02 3.97 -0.02
CA PHE A 106 -7.13 4.53 -0.77
C PHE A 106 -8.42 3.75 -0.46
N VAL A 107 -9.33 4.35 0.30
CA VAL A 107 -10.62 3.71 0.64
C VAL A 107 -11.42 3.34 -0.62
N GLN A 108 -11.38 4.19 -1.66
CA GLN A 108 -12.00 3.88 -2.95
C GLN A 108 -11.39 2.63 -3.60
N MET A 109 -10.09 2.38 -3.43
CA MET A 109 -9.46 1.17 -3.93
C MET A 109 -9.98 -0.07 -3.20
N LEU A 110 -10.13 0.01 -1.86
CA LEU A 110 -10.73 -1.09 -1.09
C LEU A 110 -12.15 -1.40 -1.57
N GLN A 111 -12.95 -0.39 -1.92
CA GLN A 111 -14.29 -0.59 -2.47
C GLN A 111 -14.27 -1.27 -3.85
N LEU A 112 -13.31 -0.92 -4.71
CA LEU A 112 -13.12 -1.60 -5.99
C LEU A 112 -12.73 -3.07 -5.80
N LEU A 113 -11.81 -3.33 -4.86
CA LEU A 113 -11.38 -4.70 -4.54
C LEU A 113 -12.50 -5.52 -3.90
N GLU A 114 -13.32 -4.92 -3.03
CA GLU A 114 -14.49 -5.56 -2.45
C GLU A 114 -15.48 -6.01 -3.53
N ALA A 115 -15.76 -5.14 -4.52
CA ALA A 115 -16.63 -5.46 -5.63
C ALA A 115 -16.07 -6.60 -6.51
N GLU A 116 -14.76 -6.60 -6.77
CA GLU A 116 -14.09 -7.65 -7.54
C GLU A 116 -14.06 -8.99 -6.78
N CYS A 117 -13.79 -8.99 -5.48
CA CYS A 117 -13.90 -10.17 -4.63
C CYS A 117 -15.31 -10.74 -4.63
N LEU A 118 -16.34 -9.89 -4.56
CA LEU A 118 -17.74 -10.31 -4.62
C LEU A 118 -18.06 -11.01 -5.95
N GLN A 119 -17.60 -10.47 -7.07
CA GLN A 119 -17.78 -11.10 -8.39
C GLN A 119 -17.10 -12.47 -8.48
N ARG A 120 -15.98 -12.65 -7.79
CA ARG A 120 -15.23 -13.91 -7.72
C ARG A 120 -15.74 -14.89 -6.65
N GLY A 121 -16.72 -14.48 -5.84
CA GLY A 121 -17.22 -15.29 -4.73
C GLY A 121 -16.24 -15.43 -3.56
N ILE A 122 -15.27 -14.51 -3.44
CA ILE A 122 -14.28 -14.52 -2.34
C ILE A 122 -14.91 -13.85 -1.12
N PRO A 123 -14.99 -14.53 0.05
CA PRO A 123 -15.49 -13.92 1.28
C PRO A 123 -14.63 -12.73 1.71
N THR A 124 -15.26 -11.57 1.92
CA THR A 124 -14.57 -10.34 2.30
C THR A 124 -15.09 -9.71 3.58
N HIS A 125 -14.17 -9.11 4.33
CA HIS A 125 -14.48 -8.18 5.42
C HIS A 125 -13.84 -6.83 5.09
N LEU A 126 -14.49 -5.73 5.45
CA LEU A 126 -13.98 -4.38 5.20
C LEU A 126 -13.90 -3.58 6.51
N LEU A 127 -12.73 -3.01 6.79
CA LEU A 127 -12.53 -2.09 7.89
C LEU A 127 -11.86 -0.81 7.40
N THR A 128 -12.65 0.27 7.43
CA THR A 128 -12.22 1.63 7.14
C THR A 128 -12.33 2.53 8.37
N GLY A 129 -11.88 3.79 8.26
CA GLY A 129 -11.98 4.75 9.36
C GLY A 129 -13.42 5.06 9.78
N ARG A 130 -14.40 4.82 8.90
CA ARG A 130 -15.83 5.04 9.11
C ARG A 130 -16.54 3.87 9.80
N THR A 131 -15.86 2.74 9.96
CA THR A 131 -16.40 1.54 10.62
C THR A 131 -16.65 1.84 12.10
N LYS A 132 -17.91 1.69 12.55
CA LYS A 132 -18.31 1.88 13.94
C LYS A 132 -17.90 0.68 14.79
N ASP A 133 -18.39 -0.51 14.44
CA ASP A 133 -18.22 -1.74 15.23
C ASP A 133 -16.96 -2.52 14.83
N ARG A 134 -15.79 -1.87 14.96
CA ARG A 134 -14.51 -2.42 14.51
C ARG A 134 -14.17 -3.78 15.13
N GLN A 135 -14.43 -3.95 16.43
CA GLN A 135 -14.16 -5.21 17.13
C GLN A 135 -14.99 -6.36 16.57
N GLN A 136 -16.26 -6.10 16.23
CA GLN A 136 -17.14 -7.11 15.67
C GLN A 136 -16.62 -7.60 14.32
N VAL A 137 -16.25 -6.68 13.41
CA VAL A 137 -15.69 -7.06 12.08
C VAL A 137 -14.43 -7.90 12.23
N VAL A 138 -13.54 -7.52 13.16
CA VAL A 138 -12.30 -8.26 13.44
C VAL A 138 -12.60 -9.65 14.01
N GLN A 139 -13.55 -9.75 14.95
CA GLN A 139 -13.97 -11.04 15.51
C GLN A 139 -14.60 -11.93 14.45
N SER A 140 -15.52 -11.41 13.63
CA SER A 140 -16.16 -12.12 12.53
C SER A 140 -15.14 -12.71 11.56
N PHE A 141 -14.12 -11.94 11.16
CA PHE A 141 -13.04 -12.46 10.32
C PHE A 141 -12.20 -13.54 11.05
N GLY A 142 -11.92 -13.34 12.34
CA GLY A 142 -11.15 -14.26 13.15
C GLY A 142 -11.80 -15.63 13.30
N ILE A 143 -13.09 -15.67 13.63
CA ILE A 143 -13.83 -16.91 13.92
C ILE A 143 -14.34 -17.64 12.67
N ASN A 144 -14.47 -16.95 11.52
CA ASN A 144 -14.93 -17.57 10.29
C ASN A 144 -13.91 -18.65 9.84
N PRO A 145 -14.27 -19.93 9.69
CA PRO A 145 -13.31 -20.95 9.26
C PRO A 145 -12.90 -20.85 7.78
N ASP A 146 -13.68 -20.15 6.95
CA ASP A 146 -13.49 -20.09 5.51
C ASP A 146 -12.30 -19.19 5.12
N PRO A 147 -11.60 -19.51 4.00
CA PRO A 147 -10.62 -18.60 3.42
C PRO A 147 -11.30 -17.30 3.00
N GLY A 148 -10.55 -16.20 3.03
CA GLY A 148 -11.09 -14.91 2.68
C GLY A 148 -10.13 -13.75 2.85
N VAL A 149 -10.59 -12.57 2.46
CA VAL A 149 -9.77 -11.35 2.42
C VAL A 149 -10.33 -10.31 3.38
N PHE A 150 -9.49 -9.81 4.28
CA PHE A 150 -9.80 -8.66 5.12
C PHE A 150 -9.21 -7.40 4.51
N LEU A 151 -10.07 -6.59 3.89
CA LEU A 151 -9.77 -5.30 3.30
C LEU A 151 -9.65 -4.24 4.40
N LEU A 152 -8.47 -3.66 4.56
CA LEU A 152 -8.12 -2.80 5.69
C LEU A 152 -7.57 -1.47 5.19
N SER A 153 -8.19 -0.37 5.61
CA SER A 153 -7.55 0.92 5.41
C SER A 153 -6.42 1.10 6.42
N LEU A 154 -5.22 1.41 5.93
CA LEU A 154 -4.03 1.55 6.78
C LEU A 154 -4.21 2.60 7.89
N ARG A 155 -5.00 3.66 7.65
CA ARG A 155 -5.38 4.65 8.68
C ARG A 155 -6.24 4.04 9.80
N ALA A 156 -7.16 3.13 9.45
CA ALA A 156 -8.04 2.50 10.43
C ALA A 156 -7.35 1.36 11.18
N ALA A 157 -6.36 0.73 10.56
CA ALA A 157 -5.52 -0.27 11.17
C ALA A 157 -4.60 0.27 12.27
N GLY A 158 -4.45 1.60 12.44
CA GLY A 158 -3.66 2.20 13.52
C GLY A 158 -4.10 1.80 14.94
N THR A 159 -5.36 1.39 15.14
CA THR A 159 -5.95 1.10 16.45
C THR A 159 -5.70 -0.32 16.94
N GLY A 160 -4.48 -0.68 17.35
CA GLY A 160 -4.19 -1.85 18.21
C GLY A 160 -4.69 -3.26 17.80
N LEU A 161 -5.33 -3.44 16.65
CA LEU A 161 -6.07 -4.67 16.28
C LEU A 161 -5.18 -5.91 16.31
N ASN A 162 -5.69 -7.02 16.85
CA ASN A 162 -5.06 -8.33 16.80
C ASN A 162 -5.62 -9.13 15.62
N LEU A 163 -4.77 -9.48 14.66
CA LEU A 163 -5.16 -10.12 13.39
C LEU A 163 -4.34 -11.39 13.12
N THR A 164 -3.98 -12.12 14.17
CA THR A 164 -3.20 -13.37 14.10
C THR A 164 -3.92 -14.50 13.35
N SER A 165 -5.21 -14.35 13.03
CA SER A 165 -5.98 -15.33 12.24
C SER A 165 -5.57 -15.42 10.77
N ALA A 166 -4.75 -14.49 10.28
CA ALA A 166 -4.23 -14.48 8.91
C ALA A 166 -2.71 -14.39 8.94
N SER A 167 -2.03 -15.27 8.22
CA SER A 167 -0.57 -15.31 8.10
C SER A 167 -0.07 -14.60 6.84
N TYR A 168 -0.98 -14.26 5.92
CA TYR A 168 -0.66 -13.54 4.69
C TYR A 168 -1.08 -12.07 4.78
N VAL A 169 -0.17 -11.18 4.43
CA VAL A 169 -0.36 -9.74 4.40
C VAL A 169 -0.03 -9.22 3.01
N VAL A 170 -0.93 -8.46 2.40
CA VAL A 170 -0.69 -7.79 1.12
C VAL A 170 -0.79 -6.29 1.34
N LEU A 171 0.29 -5.57 1.04
CA LEU A 171 0.34 -4.13 0.97
C LEU A 171 0.13 -3.74 -0.51
N TYR A 172 -1.09 -3.33 -0.84
CA TYR A 172 -1.49 -3.06 -2.22
C TYR A 172 -0.78 -1.83 -2.79
N ASP A 173 -0.59 -0.80 -1.98
CA ASP A 173 0.08 0.42 -2.37
C ASP A 173 1.16 0.79 -1.35
N PRO A 174 2.38 1.16 -1.80
CA PRO A 174 3.46 1.49 -0.91
C PRO A 174 3.14 2.79 -0.17
N TRP A 175 3.35 2.80 1.14
CA TRP A 175 3.14 3.97 1.99
C TRP A 175 4.45 4.74 2.17
N TRP A 176 4.35 6.07 2.25
CA TRP A 176 5.48 6.99 2.46
C TRP A 176 6.41 6.71 3.65
N ASN A 177 5.94 5.97 4.65
CA ASN A 177 6.62 5.72 5.92
C ASN A 177 6.68 4.20 6.14
N PRO A 178 7.86 3.58 5.99
CA PRO A 178 8.05 2.15 6.22
C PRO A 178 7.59 1.67 7.60
N ALA A 179 7.61 2.53 8.63
CA ALA A 179 7.17 2.18 9.96
C ALA A 179 5.65 1.89 10.03
N VAL A 180 4.85 2.55 9.18
CA VAL A 180 3.40 2.31 9.11
C VAL A 180 3.12 0.93 8.51
N GLU A 181 3.88 0.56 7.48
CA GLU A 181 3.76 -0.76 6.84
C GLU A 181 4.25 -1.88 7.78
N ALA A 182 5.40 -1.68 8.42
CA ALA A 182 5.91 -2.61 9.44
C ALA A 182 4.87 -2.80 10.55
N GLN A 183 4.23 -1.72 11.00
CA GLN A 183 3.16 -1.79 11.98
C GLN A 183 1.93 -2.57 11.49
N ALA A 184 1.60 -2.52 10.20
CA ALA A 184 0.51 -3.28 9.61
C ALA A 184 0.84 -4.79 9.59
N ILE A 185 2.06 -5.15 9.20
CA ILE A 185 2.56 -6.54 9.23
C ILE A 185 2.60 -7.07 10.67
N ASP A 186 3.08 -6.24 11.62
CA ASP A 186 3.10 -6.51 13.06
C ASP A 186 1.69 -6.67 13.68
N ARG A 187 0.59 -6.60 12.92
CA ARG A 187 -0.76 -6.96 13.41
C ARG A 187 -1.07 -8.44 13.25
N SER A 188 -0.46 -9.07 12.26
CA SER A 188 -0.46 -10.52 12.09
C SER A 188 0.73 -11.15 12.83
N HIS A 189 1.91 -10.53 12.78
CA HIS A 189 3.13 -11.01 13.45
C HIS A 189 3.11 -10.65 14.95
N ARG A 190 2.21 -11.29 15.70
CA ARG A 190 2.01 -11.10 17.14
C ARG A 190 1.96 -12.41 17.90
N ILE A 191 2.08 -12.33 19.22
CA ILE A 191 1.88 -13.45 20.13
C ILE A 191 0.50 -14.07 19.84
N GLY A 192 0.47 -15.37 19.57
CA GLY A 192 -0.72 -16.11 19.13
C GLY A 192 -0.72 -16.46 17.64
N GLN A 193 0.19 -15.91 16.84
CA GLN A 193 0.48 -16.39 15.50
C GLN A 193 1.38 -17.62 15.57
N THR A 194 1.00 -18.69 14.87
CA THR A 194 1.74 -19.96 14.85
C THR A 194 2.33 -20.27 13.47
N GLN A 195 1.90 -19.55 12.44
CA GLN A 195 2.38 -19.72 11.07
C GLN A 195 3.37 -18.63 10.68
N THR A 196 4.29 -18.94 9.76
CA THR A 196 5.16 -17.95 9.12
C THR A 196 4.33 -16.83 8.50
N VAL A 197 4.65 -15.58 8.85
CA VAL A 197 3.95 -14.42 8.30
C VAL A 197 4.60 -14.00 6.98
N ASN A 198 3.83 -14.08 5.90
CA ASN A 198 4.27 -13.70 4.55
C ASN A 198 3.66 -12.36 4.18
N ALA A 199 4.49 -11.35 3.98
CA ALA A 199 4.08 -10.01 3.58
C ALA A 199 4.50 -9.71 2.14
N TYR A 200 3.53 -9.48 1.26
CA TYR A 200 3.75 -9.05 -0.12
C TYR A 200 3.53 -7.56 -0.26
N ARG A 201 4.47 -6.88 -0.91
CA ARG A 201 4.41 -5.45 -1.20
C ARG A 201 4.31 -5.26 -2.70
N LEU A 202 3.14 -4.83 -3.17
CA LEU A 202 2.85 -4.68 -4.59
C LEU A 202 3.42 -3.36 -5.11
N ILE A 203 4.30 -3.43 -6.10
CA ILE A 203 4.98 -2.26 -6.68
C ILE A 203 4.84 -2.29 -8.19
N SER A 204 4.48 -1.16 -8.79
CA SER A 204 4.42 -1.02 -10.25
C SER A 204 5.78 -0.56 -10.80
N PRO A 205 6.54 -1.41 -11.54
CA PRO A 205 7.87 -1.05 -12.04
C PRO A 205 7.84 0.06 -13.09
N GLY A 206 8.89 0.88 -13.14
CA GLY A 206 8.98 2.04 -14.04
C GLY A 206 8.00 3.16 -13.69
N THR A 207 7.60 3.25 -12.42
CA THR A 207 6.66 4.27 -11.93
C THR A 207 7.17 4.95 -10.67
N VAL A 208 6.44 5.98 -10.26
CA VAL A 208 6.66 6.72 -9.02
C VAL A 208 6.62 5.81 -7.79
N GLU A 209 5.89 4.69 -7.82
CA GLU A 209 5.86 3.75 -6.70
C GLU A 209 7.21 3.09 -6.46
N GLU A 210 7.85 2.62 -7.54
CA GLU A 210 9.21 2.06 -7.48
C GLU A 210 10.22 3.12 -7.03
N LYS A 211 10.13 4.32 -7.59
CA LYS A 211 11.02 5.43 -7.23
C LYS A 211 10.86 5.85 -5.76
N ILE A 212 9.64 5.89 -5.24
CA ILE A 212 9.37 6.14 -3.82
C ILE A 212 9.98 5.04 -2.97
N TRP A 213 9.77 3.78 -3.35
CA TRP A 213 10.33 2.63 -2.64
C TRP A 213 11.86 2.68 -2.61
N GLU A 214 12.52 2.94 -3.74
CA GLU A 214 13.97 3.11 -3.80
C GLU A 214 14.47 4.27 -2.92
N LEU A 215 13.81 5.42 -2.96
CA LEU A 215 14.15 6.55 -2.10
C LEU A 215 14.01 6.21 -0.62
N GLN A 216 12.97 5.46 -0.25
CA GLN A 216 12.80 4.99 1.13
C GLN A 216 13.94 4.09 1.55
N GLN A 217 14.33 3.12 0.71
CA GLN A 217 15.44 2.22 1.01
C GLN A 217 16.77 2.97 1.16
N ARG A 218 17.01 3.99 0.32
CA ARG A 218 18.19 4.87 0.42
C ARG A 218 18.16 5.73 1.69
N LYS A 219 17.02 6.34 2.01
CA LYS A 219 16.88 7.26 3.15
C LYS A 219 16.68 6.58 4.50
N ALA A 220 16.22 5.32 4.55
CA ALA A 220 16.08 4.55 5.77
C ALA A 220 17.43 4.34 6.50
N GLN A 221 18.55 4.43 5.77
CA GLN A 221 19.89 4.41 6.37
C GLN A 221 20.27 5.72 7.07
N THR A 222 19.56 6.82 6.80
CA THR A 222 19.89 8.17 7.27
C THR A 222 18.82 8.77 8.19
N ILE A 223 17.55 8.34 8.08
CA ILE A 223 16.43 8.97 8.78
C ILE A 223 15.49 7.89 9.35
N ALA A 224 15.58 7.64 10.65
CA ALA A 224 14.66 6.76 11.37
C ALA A 224 13.25 7.38 11.56
N ASP A 225 13.12 8.70 11.43
CA ASP A 225 11.95 9.46 11.90
C ASP A 225 11.25 10.30 10.82
N VAL A 226 11.06 9.77 9.61
CA VAL A 226 10.14 10.41 8.63
C VAL A 226 8.69 10.05 8.98
N LEU A 227 8.06 10.91 9.80
CA LEU A 227 6.66 10.74 10.20
C LEU A 227 5.68 11.11 9.07
N GLY A 228 5.21 10.10 8.33
CA GLY A 228 4.05 10.20 7.44
C GLY A 228 4.28 10.98 6.14
N GLU A 229 3.19 11.29 5.41
CA GLU A 229 3.25 11.95 4.09
C GLU A 229 3.91 13.33 4.18
N GLU A 230 3.59 14.10 5.23
CA GLU A 230 4.19 15.41 5.47
C GLU A 230 5.68 15.34 5.77
N GLY A 231 6.10 14.38 6.62
CA GLY A 231 7.51 14.16 6.90
C GLY A 231 8.28 13.83 5.62
N PHE A 232 7.71 12.94 4.79
CA PHE A 232 8.30 12.55 3.53
C PHE A 232 8.47 13.75 2.61
N ALA A 233 7.40 14.52 2.38
CA ALA A 233 7.43 15.72 1.55
C ALA A 233 8.39 16.81 2.07
N ARG A 234 8.57 16.92 3.39
CA ARG A 234 9.57 17.83 3.98
C ARG A 234 11.01 17.40 3.74
N SER A 235 11.24 16.09 3.61
CA SER A 235 12.57 15.52 3.37
C SER A 235 13.01 15.54 1.91
N LEU A 236 12.10 15.87 0.98
CA LEU A 236 12.40 15.90 -0.45
C LEU A 236 13.25 17.11 -0.80
N SER A 237 14.37 16.84 -1.47
CA SER A 237 15.21 17.83 -2.13
C SER A 237 14.75 18.07 -3.56
N LYS A 238 15.31 19.09 -4.23
CA LYS A 238 15.07 19.30 -5.66
C LYS A 238 15.48 18.08 -6.50
N ALA A 239 16.63 17.47 -6.20
CA ALA A 239 17.11 16.27 -6.88
C ALA A 239 16.16 15.08 -6.69
N ASP A 240 15.54 14.94 -5.51
CA ASP A 240 14.53 13.90 -5.30
C ASP A 240 13.29 14.12 -6.18
N LEU A 241 12.87 15.39 -6.38
CA LEU A 241 11.77 15.70 -7.29
C LEU A 241 12.14 15.40 -8.74
N ASP A 242 13.32 15.81 -9.18
CA ASP A 242 13.80 15.53 -10.54
C ASP A 242 13.82 14.01 -10.81
N TYR A 243 14.26 13.22 -9.84
CA TYR A 243 14.23 11.76 -9.91
C TYR A 243 12.81 11.19 -9.94
N LEU A 244 11.95 11.59 -8.99
CA LEU A 244 10.57 11.11 -8.85
C LEU A 244 9.72 11.38 -10.10
N PHE A 245 9.96 12.50 -10.78
CA PHE A 245 9.21 12.93 -11.97
C PHE A 245 9.96 12.69 -13.28
N ALA A 246 11.12 12.02 -13.26
CA ALA A 246 11.80 11.60 -14.48
C ALA A 246 10.97 10.55 -15.23
N GLU A 247 10.98 10.64 -16.56
CA GLU A 247 10.47 9.60 -17.45
C GLU A 247 11.65 8.67 -17.74
N ASP A 248 11.47 7.37 -17.48
CA ASP A 248 12.48 6.34 -17.72
C ASP A 248 12.22 5.65 -19.07
#